data_AF-A0A4Y2BX79-F1
#
_entry.id   AF-A0A4Y2BX79-F1
#
_cell.length_a   1.000
_cell.length_b   1.000
_cell.length_c   1.000
_cell.angle_alpha   90.00
_cell.angle_beta   90.00
_cell.angle_gamma   90.00
#
_symmetry.space_group_name_H-M   'P 1'
#
loop_
_entity.id
_entity.type
_entity.pdbx_description
1 polymer ?
#
loop_
_entity_poly.entity_id
_entity_poly.type
_entity_poly.pdbx_seq_one_letter_code
_entity_poly.pdbx_strand_id
1 'polypeptide(L)'
;MFEFCHEHLKGIAFTYIKDEEIIRHHNNKLLDRFENSVAITGARSFHCFVPVSESNLKCFITSQATEYEIHSTTKAVQITLHTRDSIACVCDGQWWLAEV
;
A
#
# COMPACT_ATOMS: atom_id res chain seq x y z
N MET A 1 28.14 6.98 -0.64
CA MET A 1 27.39 6.22 -1.67
C MET A 1 26.98 7.12 -2.83
N PHE A 2 26.28 8.24 -2.59
CA PHE A 2 25.87 9.17 -3.65
C PHE A 2 27.01 9.63 -4.57
N GLU A 3 28.08 10.23 -4.01
CA GLU A 3 29.22 10.74 -4.80
C GLU A 3 29.84 9.66 -5.68
N PHE A 4 30.09 8.49 -5.09
CA PHE A 4 30.60 7.33 -5.82
C PHE A 4 29.71 6.97 -7.03
N CYS A 5 28.40 6.87 -6.83
CA CYS A 5 27.47 6.55 -7.91
C CYS A 5 27.43 7.66 -8.97
N HIS A 6 27.39 8.92 -8.57
CA HIS A 6 27.32 10.06 -9.48
C HIS A 6 28.58 10.15 -10.37
N GLU A 7 29.76 9.92 -9.80
CA GLU A 7 31.03 9.98 -10.52
C GLU A 7 31.25 8.79 -11.46
N HIS A 8 30.83 7.58 -11.06
CA HIS A 8 31.23 6.34 -11.73
C HIS A 8 30.12 5.72 -12.60
N LEU A 9 28.84 6.02 -12.36
CA LEU A 9 27.72 5.43 -13.10
C LEU A 9 27.12 6.44 -14.08
N LYS A 10 27.67 6.47 -15.31
CA LYS A 10 27.25 7.39 -16.36
C LYS A 10 25.87 7.04 -16.93
N GLY A 11 25.09 8.06 -17.29
CA GLY A 11 23.78 7.91 -17.93
C GLY A 11 22.61 7.65 -16.97
N ILE A 12 22.87 7.62 -15.65
CA ILE A 12 21.84 7.51 -14.62
C ILE A 12 21.80 8.83 -13.84
N ALA A 13 20.60 9.39 -13.68
CA ALA A 13 20.41 10.57 -12.84
C ALA A 13 20.32 10.15 -11.37
N PHE A 14 21.13 10.78 -10.52
CA PHE A 14 21.09 10.57 -9.08
C PHE A 14 20.59 11.82 -8.37
N THR A 15 19.83 11.64 -7.31
CA THR A 15 19.40 12.72 -6.41
C THR A 15 19.75 12.33 -4.99
N TYR A 16 20.38 13.25 -4.26
CA TYR A 16 20.66 13.09 -2.85
C TYR A 16 19.64 13.88 -2.04
N ILE A 17 18.93 13.20 -1.16
CA ILE A 17 18.00 13.83 -0.23
C ILE A 17 18.64 13.77 1.14
N LYS A 18 18.78 14.92 1.80
CA LYS A 18 19.36 15.00 3.13
C LYS A 18 18.38 14.52 4.20
N ASP A 19 18.89 13.93 5.27
CA ASP A 19 18.06 13.46 6.38
C ASP A 19 17.22 14.60 7.00
N GLU A 20 17.76 15.81 7.08
CA GLU A 20 17.01 16.96 7.61
C GLU A 20 15.81 17.33 6.73
N GLU A 21 15.88 17.11 5.41
CA GLU A 21 14.78 17.37 4.48
C GLU A 21 13.69 16.30 4.59
N ILE A 22 14.07 15.04 4.83
CA ILE A 22 13.14 13.94 5.10
C ILE A 22 12.42 14.17 6.43
N ILE A 23 13.18 14.46 7.48
CA ILE A 23 12.65 14.67 8.84
C ILE A 23 11.71 15.88 8.86
N ARG A 24 12.08 16.99 8.22
CA ARG A 24 11.29 18.24 8.26
C ARG A 24 9.98 18.15 7.50
N HIS A 25 9.97 17.51 6.33
CA HIS A 25 8.83 17.58 5.42
C HIS A 25 7.97 16.31 5.36
N HIS A 26 8.56 15.17 5.70
CA HIS A 26 7.95 13.88 5.38
C HIS A 26 7.84 12.93 6.58
N ASN A 27 8.52 13.18 7.70
CA ASN A 27 8.59 12.18 8.78
C ASN A 27 7.22 11.80 9.32
N ASN A 28 6.35 12.77 9.62
CA ASN A 28 5.01 12.45 10.12
C ASN A 28 4.17 11.66 9.10
N LYS A 29 4.28 12.00 7.81
CA LYS A 29 3.57 11.27 6.74
C LYS A 29 4.15 9.88 6.50
N LEU A 30 5.46 9.71 6.63
CA LEU A 30 6.13 8.43 6.47
C LEU A 30 5.84 7.53 7.67
N LEU A 31 5.91 8.06 8.89
CA LEU A 31 5.55 7.36 10.13
C LEU A 31 4.10 6.89 10.06
N ASP A 32 3.16 7.77 9.72
CA ASP A 32 1.75 7.42 9.51
C ASP A 32 1.58 6.31 8.46
N ARG A 33 2.29 6.42 7.33
CA ARG A 33 2.27 5.37 6.30
C ARG A 33 2.82 4.04 6.80
N PHE A 34 3.91 4.04 7.57
CA PHE A 34 4.50 2.80 8.07
C PHE A 34 3.63 2.17 9.15
N GLU A 35 3.12 2.96 10.08
CA GLU A 35 2.24 2.53 11.16
C GLU A 35 0.93 1.94 10.63
N ASN A 36 0.38 2.55 9.57
CA ASN A 36 -0.88 2.10 8.96
C ASN A 36 -0.71 1.15 7.77
N SER A 37 0.53 0.87 7.34
CA SER A 37 0.77 -0.07 6.24
C SER A 37 0.49 -1.50 6.68
N VAL A 38 -0.17 -2.26 5.82
CA VAL A 38 -0.41 -3.69 6.03
C VAL A 38 0.38 -4.45 4.98
N ALA A 39 1.19 -5.41 5.43
CA ALA A 39 1.87 -6.32 4.52
C ALA A 39 0.85 -7.21 3.80
N ILE A 40 0.96 -7.32 2.48
CA ILE A 40 0.10 -8.20 1.70
C ILE A 40 0.58 -9.64 1.91
N THR A 41 -0.19 -10.42 2.66
CA THR A 41 0.12 -11.84 2.90
C THR A 41 0.19 -12.60 1.58
N GLY A 42 1.16 -13.51 1.45
CA GLY A 42 1.37 -14.29 0.23
C GLY A 42 2.12 -13.54 -0.88
N ALA A 43 2.37 -12.23 -0.74
CA ALA A 43 2.99 -11.45 -1.81
C ALA A 43 4.52 -11.61 -1.95
N ARG A 44 5.16 -12.41 -1.09
CA ARG A 44 6.62 -12.57 -1.04
C ARG A 44 7.21 -13.13 -2.35
N SER A 45 6.43 -13.88 -3.12
CA SER A 45 6.84 -14.48 -4.39
C SER A 45 6.71 -13.52 -5.59
N PHE A 46 6.13 -12.34 -5.40
CA PHE A 46 5.94 -11.37 -6.49
C PHE A 46 7.00 -10.26 -6.44
N HIS A 47 7.38 -9.81 -7.64
CA HIS A 47 8.43 -8.81 -7.84
C HIS A 47 7.87 -7.49 -8.41
N CYS A 48 6.69 -7.49 -9.03
CA CYS A 48 6.08 -6.30 -9.58
C CYS A 48 4.60 -6.20 -9.17
N PHE A 49 4.16 -4.98 -8.85
CA PHE A 49 2.82 -4.68 -8.34
C PHE A 49 2.25 -3.48 -9.10
N VAL A 50 1.04 -3.62 -9.65
CA VAL A 50 0.35 -2.54 -10.37
C VAL A 50 -1.03 -2.31 -9.74
N PRO A 51 -1.31 -1.12 -9.20
CA PRO A 51 -2.62 -0.83 -8.64
C PRO A 51 -3.69 -0.76 -9.74
N VAL A 52 -4.81 -1.44 -9.50
CA VAL A 52 -5.97 -1.45 -10.42
C VAL A 52 -7.14 -0.66 -9.83
N SER A 53 -7.32 -0.75 -8.51
CA SER A 53 -8.35 -0.05 -7.75
C SER A 53 -7.85 0.14 -6.31
N GLU A 54 -8.62 0.84 -5.48
CA GLU A 54 -8.27 1.06 -4.06
C GLU A 54 -7.95 -0.23 -3.32
N SER A 55 -8.62 -1.33 -3.66
CA SER A 55 -8.50 -2.60 -2.96
C SER A 55 -7.89 -3.72 -3.79
N ASN A 56 -7.39 -3.47 -5.00
CA ASN A 56 -6.86 -4.55 -5.85
C ASN A 56 -5.55 -4.18 -6.53
N LEU A 57 -4.62 -5.13 -6.51
CA LEU A 57 -3.32 -5.05 -7.16
C LEU A 57 -3.15 -6.21 -8.14
N LYS A 58 -2.58 -5.93 -9.31
CA LYS A 58 -1.96 -6.98 -10.13
C LYS A 58 -0.58 -7.27 -9.58
N CYS A 59 -0.29 -8.53 -9.34
CA CYS A 59 0.97 -9.03 -8.82
C CYS A 59 1.63 -9.92 -9.86
N PHE A 60 2.91 -9.67 -10.14
CA PHE A 60 3.68 -10.40 -11.15
C PHE A 60 4.89 -11.06 -10.50
N ILE A 61 5.18 -12.31 -10.86
CA ILE A 61 6.30 -13.08 -10.28
C ILE A 61 7.64 -12.43 -10.66
N THR A 62 7.75 -11.87 -11.87
CA THR A 62 8.93 -11.13 -12.34
C THR A 62 8.53 -9.82 -13.00
N SER A 63 9.47 -8.89 -13.20
CA SER A 63 9.21 -7.60 -13.86
C SER A 63 8.86 -7.71 -15.35
N GLN A 64 9.15 -8.84 -15.99
CA GLN A 64 8.89 -9.07 -17.42
C GLN A 64 7.71 -10.02 -17.65
N ALA A 65 7.09 -10.55 -16.59
CA ALA A 65 5.97 -11.46 -16.72
C ALA A 65 4.75 -10.75 -17.33
N THR A 66 4.05 -11.45 -18.23
CA THR A 66 2.79 -10.99 -18.83
C THR A 66 1.58 -11.46 -18.03
N GLU A 67 1.71 -12.61 -17.36
CA GLU A 67 0.70 -13.16 -16.46
C GLU A 67 0.79 -12.51 -15.08
N TYR A 68 -0.38 -12.31 -14.48
CA TYR A 68 -0.52 -11.69 -13.17
C TYR A 68 -1.63 -12.35 -12.36
N GLU A 69 -1.48 -12.25 -11.05
CA GLU A 69 -2.53 -12.57 -10.10
C GLU A 69 -3.15 -11.27 -9.56
N ILE A 70 -4.46 -11.29 -9.27
CA ILE A 70 -5.10 -10.17 -8.59
C ILE A 70 -5.11 -10.45 -7.09
N HIS A 71 -4.46 -9.59 -6.31
CA HIS A 71 -4.53 -9.61 -4.85
C HIS A 71 -5.44 -8.48 -4.37
N SER A 72 -6.48 -8.86 -3.61
CA SER A 72 -7.34 -7.90 -2.93
C SER A 72 -6.73 -7.50 -1.59
N THR A 73 -6.53 -6.20 -1.39
CA THR A 73 -5.90 -5.61 -0.20
C THR A 73 -6.91 -5.08 0.81
N THR A 74 -8.21 -5.39 0.67
CA THR A 74 -9.21 -4.99 1.66
C THR A 74 -8.80 -5.47 3.03
N LYS A 75 -8.51 -4.51 3.91
CA LYS A 75 -8.36 -4.76 5.34
C LYS A 75 -9.70 -5.32 5.80
N ALA A 76 -9.75 -6.61 6.08
CA ALA A 76 -10.90 -7.18 6.76
C ALA A 76 -10.98 -6.48 8.11
N VAL A 77 -11.86 -5.49 8.23
CA VAL A 77 -12.20 -4.92 9.53
C VAL A 77 -12.96 -6.02 10.23
N GLN A 78 -12.30 -6.66 11.20
CA GLN A 78 -12.99 -7.59 12.08
C GLN A 78 -13.88 -6.77 13.00
N ILE A 79 -15.16 -6.68 12.65
CA ILE A 79 -16.17 -6.04 13.49
C ILE A 79 -16.68 -7.14 14.45
N THR A 80 -16.50 -6.93 15.75
CA THR A 80 -17.17 -7.75 16.76
C THR A 80 -18.54 -7.14 17.01
N LEU A 81 -19.58 -7.95 16.84
CA LEU A 81 -20.97 -7.55 17.02
C LEU A 81 -21.59 -8.38 18.15
N HIS A 82 -22.39 -7.73 18.96
CA HIS A 82 -23.17 -8.33 20.03
C HIS A 82 -24.67 -8.27 19.70
N THR A 83 -25.47 -9.12 20.34
CA THR A 83 -26.93 -9.09 20.18
C THR A 83 -27.45 -7.71 20.55
N ARG A 84 -28.31 -7.13 19.71
CA ARG A 84 -28.87 -5.76 19.82
C ARG A 84 -27.93 -4.62 19.43
N ASP A 85 -26.76 -4.89 18.87
CA ASP A 85 -25.97 -3.83 18.25
C ASP A 85 -26.71 -3.30 17.01
N SER A 86 -26.68 -1.98 16.83
CA SER A 86 -27.17 -1.34 15.61
C SER A 86 -26.00 -1.12 14.64
N ILE A 87 -26.18 -1.54 13.39
CA ILE A 87 -25.18 -1.41 12.33
C ILE A 87 -25.74 -0.50 11.24
N ALA A 88 -24.96 0.49 10.84
CA ALA A 88 -25.19 1.25 9.62
C ALA A 88 -24.12 0.92 8.57
N CYS A 89 -24.51 0.70 7.32
CA CYS A 89 -23.57 0.51 6.22
C CYS A 89 -24.03 1.25 4.95
N VAL A 90 -23.06 1.49 4.06
CA VAL A 90 -23.32 2.06 2.72
C VAL A 90 -23.10 0.97 1.68
N CYS A 91 -24.13 0.69 0.89
CA CYS A 91 -24.09 -0.25 -0.23
C CYS A 91 -24.76 0.38 -1.45
N ASP A 92 -24.09 0.34 -2.60
CA ASP A 92 -24.54 0.97 -3.86
C ASP A 92 -24.92 2.46 -3.72
N GLY A 93 -24.20 3.18 -2.85
CA GLY A 93 -24.45 4.60 -2.57
C GLY A 93 -25.68 4.88 -1.69
N GLN A 94 -26.31 3.85 -1.15
CA GLN A 94 -27.46 3.97 -0.24
C GLN A 94 -27.10 3.56 1.19
N TRP A 95 -27.72 4.22 2.17
CA TRP A 95 -27.57 3.92 3.59
C TRP A 95 -28.55 2.85 4.06
N TRP A 96 -28.04 1.88 4.81
CA TRP A 96 -28.79 0.78 5.41
C TRP A 96 -28.56 0.77 6.92
N LEU A 97 -29.61 0.47 7.69
CA LEU A 97 -29.57 0.32 9.14
C LEU A 97 -30.18 -1.04 9.52
N ALA A 98 -29.49 -1.79 10.37
CA ALA A 98 -29.96 -3.09 10.87
C ALA A 98 -29.59 -3.27 12.35
N GLU A 99 -30.31 -4.14 13.04
CA GLU A 99 -29.97 -4.62 14.39
C GLU A 99 -29.52 -6.09 14.29
N VAL A 100 -28.49 -6.45 15.08
CA VAL A 100 -27.89 -7.80 15.13
C VAL A 100 -28.69 -8.78 15.97
#